data_AF-A0A2N6SG72-F1
#
_entry.id   AF-A0A2N6SG72-F1
#
_cell.length_a   1.000
_cell.length_b   1.000
_cell.length_c   1.000
_cell.angle_alpha   90.00
_cell.angle_beta   90.00
_cell.angle_gamma   90.00
#
_symmetry.space_group_name_H-M   'P 1'
#
loop_
_entity.id
_entity.type
_entity.pdbx_description
1 polymer ?
#
loop_
_entity_poly.entity_id
_entity_poly.type
_entity_poly.pdbx_seq_one_letter_code
_entity_poly.pdbx_strand_id
1 'polypeptide(L)'
;MNINKQFSGLKVLKSLTIFSSIIRTIVNLFLIYKIQEIVDLLVDKNYYLALSNLKIIFGLLIIYCLLIFLTQYFLRKLFFIGDFSILDFLYKKALKKDISYFSNLNSGELMSKITNDSKSISEWYSQGITLVITQTIILIITLVFLVYYNFYIAVLILIITVLSFLVVQKLTKIVGDITKEDQKLRATINDYILQTFLGIFEVKQLKKEEYFSEIINSLLYKKRLPLNKKLAFYFSLYVGFSSIVAFVLPIIAVIISAYFVINGDLTVGAILSIYTLSRMLDDPIRSISLHIGAKQISDATIDRLSDLVQDNKKENIKTNISSLEEIKVDIDSFSYENSEKLFDDISFDIRPKEIIVIKGESGKGKSTLTNLLMNLAPADNLQGDIMWNGESIKNFSSESYFGKVLKVSQESFIFKGTLRENILLADSNLEYNLEEVIKVSGLEEFVSKFGINYELLEDGKNISGGQKQRIGLARILIRKPELLILDEPTSALDENTSEKISLNIVNYINKYNIATVVISHKNDFDKYADEIIYLN
;
A
#
# COMPACT_ATOMS: atom_id res chain seq x y z
N MET A 1 -6.10 16.07 -3.33
CA MET A 1 -5.05 16.17 -2.27
C MET A 1 -3.69 15.92 -2.91
N ASN A 2 -2.66 16.73 -2.64
CA ASN A 2 -1.45 16.76 -3.48
C ASN A 2 -0.36 15.83 -2.93
N ILE A 3 -0.23 14.62 -3.48
CA ILE A 3 0.83 13.63 -3.18
C ILE A 3 2.23 14.27 -3.25
N ASN A 4 2.42 15.29 -4.10
CA ASN A 4 3.66 16.08 -4.17
C ASN A 4 4.09 16.72 -2.84
N LYS A 5 3.15 17.01 -1.93
CA LYS A 5 3.48 17.56 -0.60
C LYS A 5 4.30 16.58 0.25
N GLN A 6 4.12 15.27 0.07
CA GLN A 6 4.90 14.27 0.81
C GLN A 6 6.38 14.29 0.40
N PHE A 7 6.69 14.80 -0.79
CA PHE A 7 8.05 14.88 -1.31
C PHE A 7 8.69 16.26 -1.15
N SER A 8 8.04 17.23 -0.49
CA SER A 8 8.60 18.57 -0.30
C SER A 8 9.86 18.55 0.56
N GLY A 9 9.93 17.63 1.54
CA GLY A 9 11.12 17.41 2.37
C GLY A 9 12.32 16.85 1.60
N LEU A 10 12.10 16.26 0.42
CA LEU A 10 13.17 15.69 -0.41
C LEU A 10 13.86 16.72 -1.32
N LYS A 11 13.41 17.97 -1.39
CA LYS A 11 13.94 18.98 -2.32
C LYS A 11 15.46 19.15 -2.21
N VAL A 12 15.99 19.24 -0.99
CA VAL A 12 17.44 19.38 -0.75
C VAL A 12 18.19 18.15 -1.26
N LEU A 13 17.69 16.95 -0.98
CA LEU A 13 18.31 15.70 -1.40
C LEU A 13 18.23 15.48 -2.91
N LYS A 14 17.15 15.93 -3.56
CA LYS A 14 17.02 15.99 -5.02
C LYS A 14 18.11 16.88 -5.62
N SER A 15 18.26 18.10 -5.10
CA SER A 15 19.28 19.04 -5.55
C SER A 15 20.70 18.50 -5.35
N LEU A 16 20.99 17.88 -4.20
CA LEU A 16 22.30 17.25 -3.94
C LEU A 16 22.59 16.09 -4.90
N THR A 17 21.59 15.25 -5.19
CA THR A 17 21.72 14.15 -6.17
C THR A 17 22.02 14.70 -7.58
N ILE A 18 21.28 15.71 -8.02
CA ILE A 18 21.48 16.34 -9.34
C ILE A 18 22.87 16.99 -9.39
N PHE A 19 23.24 17.77 -8.39
CA PHE A 19 24.51 18.48 -8.33
C PHE A 19 25.72 17.52 -8.31
N SER A 20 25.69 16.51 -7.44
CA SER A 20 26.75 15.49 -7.40
C SER A 20 26.88 14.72 -8.72
N SER A 21 25.77 14.42 -9.38
CA SER A 21 25.77 13.77 -10.69
C SER A 21 26.38 14.65 -11.78
N ILE A 22 26.05 15.94 -11.80
CA ILE A 22 26.60 16.89 -12.78
C ILE A 22 28.11 17.07 -12.57
N ILE A 23 28.57 17.28 -11.33
CA ILE A 23 29.99 17.38 -11.03
C ILE A 23 30.73 16.10 -11.43
N ARG A 24 30.15 14.93 -11.11
CA ARG A 24 30.70 13.64 -11.53
C ARG A 24 30.89 13.57 -13.04
N THR A 25 29.90 14.01 -13.81
CA THR A 25 29.97 14.04 -15.27
C THR A 25 31.03 15.02 -15.76
N ILE A 26 31.13 16.21 -15.17
CA ILE A 26 32.18 17.19 -15.53
C ILE A 26 33.58 16.61 -15.26
N VAL A 27 33.81 16.01 -14.09
CA VAL A 27 35.09 15.36 -13.76
C VAL A 27 35.39 14.22 -14.74
N ASN A 28 34.38 13.45 -15.15
CA ASN A 28 34.53 12.41 -16.18
C ASN A 28 34.95 12.99 -17.54
N LEU A 29 34.39 14.13 -17.95
CA LEU A 29 34.77 14.79 -19.20
C LEU A 29 36.21 15.31 -19.15
N PHE A 30 36.65 15.84 -18.00
CA PHE A 30 38.06 16.20 -17.80
C PHE A 30 38.99 14.99 -17.84
N LEU A 31 38.57 13.86 -17.27
CA LEU A 31 39.30 12.59 -17.38
C LEU A 31 39.44 12.16 -18.84
N ILE A 32 38.36 12.21 -19.62
CA ILE A 32 38.36 11.88 -21.05
C ILE A 32 39.33 12.79 -21.82
N TYR A 33 39.26 14.09 -21.61
CA TYR A 33 40.17 15.05 -22.24
C TYR A 33 41.64 14.78 -21.89
N LYS A 34 41.93 14.48 -20.62
CA LYS A 34 43.30 14.16 -20.17
C LYS A 34 43.82 12.83 -20.73
N ILE A 35 42.95 11.84 -20.91
CA ILE A 35 43.31 10.58 -21.58
C ILE A 35 43.67 10.85 -23.04
N GLN A 36 42.90 11.68 -23.74
CA GLN A 36 43.25 12.11 -25.10
C GLN A 36 44.62 12.80 -25.14
N GLU A 37 44.85 13.77 -24.26
CA GLU A 37 46.13 14.52 -24.23
C GLU A 37 47.33 13.58 -24.03
N ILE A 38 47.19 12.55 -23.19
CA ILE A 38 48.24 11.53 -23.03
C ILE A 38 48.47 10.77 -24.33
N VAL A 39 47.41 10.34 -25.01
CA VAL A 39 47.53 9.56 -26.25
C VAL A 39 48.21 10.40 -27.34
N ASP A 40 47.81 11.66 -27.48
CA ASP A 40 48.42 12.59 -28.44
C ASP A 40 49.91 12.82 -28.11
N LEU A 41 50.26 13.06 -26.84
CA LEU A 41 51.65 13.20 -26.41
C LEU A 41 52.49 11.92 -26.61
N LEU A 42 51.89 10.75 -26.47
CA LEU A 42 52.57 9.47 -26.71
C LEU A 42 52.85 9.26 -28.19
N VAL A 43 51.92 9.65 -29.08
CA VAL A 43 52.13 9.64 -30.53
C VAL A 43 53.26 10.59 -30.91
N ASP A 44 53.30 11.77 -30.29
CA ASP A 44 54.38 12.77 -30.44
C ASP A 44 55.68 12.40 -29.71
N LYS A 45 55.74 11.23 -29.06
CA LYS A 45 56.88 10.72 -28.27
C LYS A 45 57.33 11.63 -27.11
N ASN A 46 56.45 12.48 -26.59
CA ASN A 46 56.70 13.33 -25.43
C ASN A 46 56.34 12.62 -24.11
N TYR A 47 57.17 11.64 -23.74
CA TYR A 47 56.92 10.77 -22.58
C TYR A 47 56.91 11.51 -21.23
N TYR A 48 57.67 12.61 -21.11
CA TYR A 48 57.76 13.37 -19.86
C TYR A 48 56.43 14.04 -19.50
N LEU A 49 55.82 14.76 -20.45
CA LEU A 49 54.50 15.38 -20.24
C LEU A 49 53.40 14.31 -20.09
N ALA A 50 53.49 13.20 -20.82
CA ALA A 50 52.56 12.08 -20.68
C ALA A 50 52.59 11.49 -19.24
N LEU A 51 53.77 11.28 -18.66
CA LEU A 51 53.94 10.84 -17.27
C LEU A 51 53.41 11.85 -16.25
N SER A 52 53.54 13.15 -16.50
CA SER A 52 52.95 14.19 -15.65
C SER A 52 51.43 14.13 -15.65
N ASN A 53 50.81 14.00 -16.82
CA ASN A 53 49.36 13.89 -16.97
C ASN A 53 48.78 12.63 -16.30
N LEU A 54 49.54 11.52 -16.24
CA LEU A 54 49.12 10.31 -15.51
C LEU A 54 48.88 10.58 -14.01
N LYS A 55 49.69 11.43 -13.37
CA LYS A 55 49.50 11.79 -11.95
C LYS A 55 48.19 12.57 -11.74
N ILE A 56 47.88 13.47 -12.67
CA ILE A 56 46.63 14.26 -12.65
C ILE A 56 45.43 13.33 -12.81
N ILE A 57 45.49 12.38 -13.76
CA ILE A 57 44.43 11.38 -13.96
C ILE A 57 44.21 10.56 -12.69
N PHE A 58 45.27 10.10 -12.03
CA PHE A 58 45.13 9.33 -10.79
C PHE A 58 44.40 10.12 -9.70
N GLY A 59 44.73 11.41 -9.53
CA GLY A 59 44.00 12.30 -8.62
C GLY A 59 42.53 12.49 -9.00
N LEU A 60 42.25 12.72 -10.29
CA LEU A 60 40.89 12.86 -10.81
C LEU A 60 40.08 11.57 -10.68
N LEU A 61 40.69 10.39 -10.81
CA LEU A 61 40.03 9.09 -10.63
C LEU A 61 39.57 8.89 -9.18
N ILE A 62 40.38 9.29 -8.19
CA ILE A 62 39.99 9.23 -6.78
C ILE A 62 38.76 10.11 -6.54
N ILE A 63 38.79 11.35 -7.06
CA ILE A 63 37.65 12.29 -6.97
C ILE A 63 36.42 11.70 -7.68
N TYR A 64 36.58 11.11 -8.86
CA TYR A 64 35.51 10.50 -9.62
C TYR A 64 34.86 9.33 -8.88
N CYS A 65 35.65 8.44 -8.27
CA CYS A 65 35.17 7.34 -7.43
C CYS A 65 34.39 7.85 -6.21
N LEU A 66 34.88 8.90 -5.54
CA LEU A 66 34.18 9.52 -4.43
C LEU A 66 32.84 10.14 -4.87
N LEU A 67 32.80 10.78 -6.03
CA LEU A 67 31.57 11.34 -6.60
C LEU A 67 30.58 10.26 -7.04
N ILE A 68 31.05 9.11 -7.55
CA ILE A 68 30.19 7.94 -7.80
C ILE A 68 29.51 7.51 -6.49
N PHE A 69 30.30 7.34 -5.42
CA PHE A 69 29.76 6.96 -4.12
C PHE A 69 28.73 7.99 -3.61
N LEU A 70 29.06 9.28 -3.61
CA LEU A 70 28.15 10.33 -3.15
C LEU A 70 26.85 10.37 -3.95
N THR A 71 26.95 10.29 -5.28
CA THR A 71 25.78 10.25 -6.17
C THR A 71 24.87 9.06 -5.84
N GLN A 72 25.46 7.86 -5.70
CA GLN A 72 24.70 6.66 -5.37
C GLN A 72 24.13 6.70 -3.95
N TYR A 73 24.86 7.24 -2.98
CA TYR A 73 24.40 7.41 -1.60
C TYR A 73 23.17 8.32 -1.55
N PHE A 74 23.23 9.50 -2.17
CA PHE A 74 22.08 10.42 -2.20
C PHE A 74 20.90 9.83 -2.96
N LEU A 75 21.14 9.17 -4.10
CA LEU A 75 20.08 8.49 -4.86
C LEU A 75 19.39 7.39 -4.04
N ARG A 76 20.14 6.56 -3.32
CA ARG A 76 19.58 5.48 -2.49
C ARG A 76 18.85 6.03 -1.27
N LYS A 77 19.41 7.04 -0.61
CA LYS A 77 18.74 7.74 0.49
C LYS A 77 17.41 8.33 0.03
N LEU A 78 17.39 8.88 -1.18
CA LEU A 78 16.22 9.46 -1.80
C LEU A 78 15.15 8.39 -2.08
N PHE A 79 15.55 7.25 -2.65
CA PHE A 79 14.67 6.09 -2.81
C PHE A 79 14.02 5.65 -1.50
N PHE A 80 14.81 5.38 -0.45
CA PHE A 80 14.27 4.86 0.82
C PHE A 80 13.36 5.85 1.55
N ILE A 81 13.76 7.13 1.65
CA ILE A 81 12.93 8.12 2.36
C ILE A 81 11.61 8.34 1.61
N GLY A 82 11.65 8.38 0.27
CA GLY A 82 10.43 8.51 -0.53
C GLY A 82 9.48 7.33 -0.36
N ASP A 83 10.02 6.11 -0.34
CA ASP A 83 9.24 4.88 -0.16
C ASP A 83 8.54 4.85 1.22
N PHE A 84 9.29 5.10 2.28
CA PHE A 84 8.72 5.17 3.64
C PHE A 84 7.70 6.29 3.80
N SER A 85 7.92 7.44 3.17
CA SER A 85 7.00 8.58 3.27
C SER A 85 5.63 8.27 2.65
N ILE A 86 5.60 7.59 1.50
CA ILE A 86 4.33 7.22 0.86
C ILE A 86 3.66 6.05 1.56
N LEU A 87 4.42 5.05 2.00
CA LEU A 87 3.87 3.93 2.76
C LEU A 87 3.20 4.44 4.06
N ASP A 88 3.89 5.26 4.84
CA ASP A 88 3.34 5.87 6.06
C ASP A 88 2.11 6.76 5.76
N PHE A 89 2.16 7.54 4.68
CA PHE A 89 1.04 8.37 4.25
C PHE A 89 -0.20 7.54 3.90
N LEU A 90 -0.07 6.50 3.07
CA LEU A 90 -1.18 5.64 2.68
C LEU A 90 -1.71 4.84 3.87
N TYR A 91 -0.82 4.36 4.74
CA TYR A 91 -1.21 3.67 5.97
C TYR A 91 -2.05 4.57 6.88
N LYS A 92 -1.59 5.80 7.17
CA LYS A 92 -2.35 6.79 7.97
C LYS A 92 -3.66 7.19 7.31
N LYS A 93 -3.71 7.24 5.98
CA LYS A 93 -4.95 7.51 5.24
C LYS A 93 -5.93 6.37 5.34
N ALA A 94 -5.47 5.12 5.21
CA ALA A 94 -6.31 3.95 5.41
C ALA A 94 -6.91 3.95 6.82
N LEU A 95 -6.12 4.17 7.87
CA LEU A 95 -6.62 4.20 9.25
C LEU A 95 -7.68 5.27 9.53
N LYS A 96 -7.80 6.30 8.69
CA LYS A 96 -8.81 7.38 8.83
C LYS A 96 -10.06 7.15 8.00
N LYS A 97 -10.12 6.07 7.21
CA LYS A 97 -11.31 5.74 6.43
C LYS A 97 -12.37 5.11 7.32
N ASP A 98 -13.63 5.38 7.00
CA ASP A 98 -14.78 4.76 7.66
C ASP A 98 -14.76 3.24 7.47
N ILE A 99 -15.38 2.52 8.39
CA ILE A 99 -15.44 1.05 8.38
C ILE A 99 -16.08 0.51 7.09
N SER A 100 -17.03 1.24 6.50
CA SER A 100 -17.67 0.91 5.22
C SER A 100 -16.72 0.87 4.03
N TYR A 101 -15.58 1.58 4.09
CA TYR A 101 -14.55 1.47 3.06
C TYR A 101 -13.92 0.07 3.05
N PHE A 102 -13.83 -0.59 4.21
CA PHE A 102 -13.19 -1.89 4.34
C PHE A 102 -14.14 -3.06 4.07
N SER A 103 -15.46 -2.89 4.19
CA SER A 103 -16.43 -3.96 3.91
C SER A 103 -16.39 -4.42 2.45
N ASN A 104 -15.95 -3.56 1.54
CA ASN A 104 -15.89 -3.83 0.11
C ASN A 104 -14.49 -4.29 -0.37
N LEU A 105 -13.50 -4.34 0.53
CA LEU A 105 -12.11 -4.66 0.19
C LEU A 105 -11.66 -5.95 0.86
N ASN A 106 -11.01 -6.82 0.09
CA ASN A 106 -10.31 -7.95 0.68
C ASN A 106 -9.04 -7.46 1.40
N SER A 107 -8.69 -8.07 2.54
CA SER A 107 -7.53 -7.68 3.35
C SER A 107 -6.21 -7.74 2.56
N GLY A 108 -6.09 -8.72 1.66
CA GLY A 108 -4.95 -8.82 0.73
C GLY A 108 -4.89 -7.70 -0.31
N GLU A 109 -6.04 -7.20 -0.76
CA GLU A 109 -6.10 -6.07 -1.69
C GLU A 109 -5.63 -4.78 -1.02
N LEU A 110 -6.11 -4.51 0.21
CA LEU A 110 -5.67 -3.36 0.99
C LEU A 110 -4.17 -3.40 1.27
N MET A 111 -3.65 -4.58 1.66
CA MET A 111 -2.21 -4.77 1.86
C MET A 111 -1.42 -4.44 0.59
N SER A 112 -1.89 -4.88 -0.57
CA SER A 112 -1.26 -4.57 -1.86
C SER A 112 -1.30 -3.08 -2.21
N LYS A 113 -2.45 -2.42 -1.97
CA LYS A 113 -2.63 -0.97 -2.13
C LYS A 113 -1.66 -0.16 -1.23
N ILE A 114 -1.33 -0.66 -0.04
CA ILE A 114 -0.41 0.05 0.88
C ILE A 114 1.07 -0.26 0.56
N THR A 115 1.39 -1.47 0.10
CA THR A 115 2.79 -1.93 -0.03
C THR A 115 3.32 -1.86 -1.47
N ASN A 116 2.65 -2.47 -2.45
CA ASN A 116 3.14 -2.52 -3.83
C ASN A 116 2.88 -1.20 -4.58
N ASP A 117 1.73 -0.61 -4.33
CA ASP A 117 1.32 0.62 -4.99
C ASP A 117 2.07 1.84 -4.44
N SER A 118 2.36 1.87 -3.14
CA SER A 118 3.21 2.91 -2.54
C SER A 118 4.59 2.96 -3.20
N LYS A 119 5.20 1.79 -3.42
CA LYS A 119 6.48 1.67 -4.11
C LYS A 119 6.40 2.20 -5.54
N SER A 120 5.35 1.84 -6.29
CA SER A 120 5.13 2.32 -7.66
C SER A 120 4.99 3.84 -7.72
N ILE A 121 4.34 4.45 -6.73
CA ILE A 121 4.26 5.91 -6.59
C ILE A 121 5.63 6.51 -6.27
N SER A 122 6.34 5.94 -5.30
CA SER A 122 7.66 6.41 -4.86
C SER A 122 8.70 6.35 -5.99
N GLU A 123 8.68 5.32 -6.83
CA GLU A 123 9.63 5.16 -7.93
C GLU A 123 9.70 6.38 -8.86
N TRP A 124 8.55 6.98 -9.19
CA TRP A 124 8.52 8.20 -9.99
C TRP A 124 8.77 9.47 -9.17
N TYR A 125 7.96 9.71 -8.14
CA TYR A 125 7.94 10.99 -7.45
C TYR A 125 9.13 11.21 -6.53
N SER A 126 9.73 10.14 -6.03
CA SER A 126 11.00 10.21 -5.33
C SER A 126 12.14 10.35 -6.35
N GLN A 127 12.57 9.25 -6.97
CA GLN A 127 13.81 9.22 -7.75
C GLN A 127 13.63 9.45 -9.26
N GLY A 128 12.53 9.01 -9.85
CA GLY A 128 12.32 9.03 -11.31
C GLY A 128 12.44 10.43 -11.91
N ILE A 129 11.76 11.42 -11.32
CA ILE A 129 11.86 12.83 -11.76
C ILE A 129 13.32 13.32 -11.72
N THR A 130 14.02 13.03 -10.63
CA THR A 130 15.42 13.44 -10.41
C THR A 130 16.34 12.81 -11.45
N LEU A 131 16.14 11.52 -11.75
CA LEU A 131 16.90 10.79 -12.75
C LEU A 131 16.62 11.31 -14.16
N VAL A 132 15.36 11.54 -14.54
CA VAL A 132 15.02 12.11 -15.85
C VAL A 132 15.69 13.48 -16.05
N ILE A 133 15.61 14.38 -15.06
CA ILE A 133 16.25 15.70 -15.13
C ILE A 133 17.77 15.53 -15.27
N THR A 134 18.39 14.75 -14.38
CA THR A 134 19.85 14.55 -14.37
C THR A 134 20.35 13.97 -15.68
N GLN A 135 19.68 12.93 -16.18
CA GLN A 135 20.07 12.24 -17.40
C GLN A 135 19.85 13.09 -18.64
N THR A 136 18.80 13.93 -18.66
CA THR A 136 18.60 14.92 -19.73
C THR A 136 19.75 15.93 -19.78
N ILE A 137 20.20 16.41 -18.61
CA ILE A 137 21.36 17.33 -18.52
C ILE A 137 22.64 16.62 -19.02
N ILE A 138 22.89 15.38 -18.59
CA ILE A 138 24.05 14.59 -19.02
C ILE A 138 24.02 14.36 -20.54
N LEU A 139 22.86 14.04 -21.11
CA LEU A 139 22.67 13.89 -22.55
C LEU A 139 23.04 15.17 -23.30
N ILE A 140 22.52 16.32 -22.87
CA ILE A 140 22.81 17.63 -23.50
C ILE A 140 24.30 17.95 -23.41
N ILE A 141 24.90 17.82 -22.22
CA ILE A 141 26.34 18.06 -22.01
C ILE A 141 27.17 17.18 -22.95
N THR A 142 26.84 15.89 -23.05
CA THR A 142 27.59 14.93 -23.89
C THR A 142 27.49 15.28 -25.37
N LEU A 143 26.31 15.67 -25.85
CA LEU A 143 26.10 16.12 -27.23
C LEU A 143 26.86 17.41 -27.54
N VAL A 144 26.85 18.39 -26.63
CA VAL A 144 27.62 19.64 -26.80
C VAL A 144 29.12 19.34 -26.92
N PHE A 145 29.65 18.44 -26.09
CA PHE A 145 31.05 18.01 -26.18
C PHE A 145 31.35 17.27 -27.50
N LEU A 146 30.44 16.45 -28.03
CA LEU A 146 30.63 15.83 -29.35
C LEU A 146 30.69 16.89 -30.47
N VAL A 147 29.87 17.93 -30.42
CA VAL A 147 29.90 19.04 -31.39
C VAL A 147 31.23 19.78 -31.33
N TYR A 148 31.81 19.95 -30.14
CA TYR A 148 33.14 20.55 -29.98
C TYR A 148 34.24 19.78 -30.73
N TYR A 149 34.16 18.46 -30.79
CA TYR A 149 35.11 17.64 -31.56
C TYR A 149 34.87 17.74 -33.06
N ASN A 150 33.66 17.45 -33.50
CA ASN A 150 33.31 17.52 -34.92
C ASN A 150 31.79 17.56 -35.11
N PHE A 151 31.30 18.60 -35.79
CA PHE A 151 29.88 18.78 -36.05
C PHE A 151 29.24 17.62 -36.83
N TYR A 152 29.91 17.10 -37.87
CA TYR A 152 29.37 16.04 -38.71
C TYR A 152 29.23 14.71 -37.95
N ILE A 153 30.22 14.37 -37.12
CA ILE A 153 30.18 13.19 -36.25
C ILE A 153 29.03 13.32 -35.25
N ALA A 154 28.89 14.47 -34.61
CA ALA A 154 27.83 14.72 -33.63
C ALA A 154 26.42 14.59 -34.25
N VAL A 155 26.20 15.17 -35.45
CA VAL A 155 24.91 15.07 -36.16
C VAL A 155 24.60 13.62 -36.54
N LEU A 156 25.57 12.87 -37.05
CA LEU A 156 25.37 11.46 -37.41
C LEU A 156 25.02 10.61 -36.18
N ILE A 157 25.73 10.81 -35.07
CA ILE A 157 25.43 10.15 -33.80
C ILE A 157 24.02 10.49 -33.32
N LEU A 158 23.63 11.76 -33.41
CA LEU A 158 22.30 12.23 -33.03
C LEU A 158 21.21 11.57 -33.89
N ILE A 159 21.39 11.50 -35.20
CA ILE A 159 20.43 10.86 -36.12
C ILE A 159 20.25 9.37 -35.75
N ILE A 160 21.34 8.62 -35.59
CA ILE A 160 21.26 7.19 -35.22
C ILE A 160 20.61 7.01 -33.85
N THR A 161 20.92 7.90 -32.90
CA THR A 161 20.34 7.92 -31.56
C THR A 161 18.83 8.16 -31.61
N VAL A 162 18.38 9.16 -32.36
CA VAL A 162 16.95 9.50 -32.50
C VAL A 162 16.19 8.36 -33.20
N LEU A 163 16.75 7.80 -34.27
CA LEU A 163 16.16 6.65 -34.96
C LEU A 163 16.03 5.44 -34.01
N SER A 164 17.08 5.14 -33.24
CA SER A 164 17.06 4.07 -32.25
C SER A 164 16.01 4.33 -31.17
N PHE A 165 15.92 5.56 -30.67
CA PHE A 165 14.92 5.97 -29.68
C PHE A 165 13.49 5.76 -30.19
N LEU A 166 13.17 6.15 -31.43
CA LEU A 166 11.83 5.97 -32.02
C LEU A 166 11.46 4.48 -32.15
N VAL A 167 12.40 3.63 -32.57
CA VAL A 167 12.18 2.18 -32.65
C VAL A 167 11.97 1.59 -31.26
N VAL A 168 12.84 1.94 -30.31
CA VAL A 168 12.76 1.49 -28.91
C VAL A 168 11.42 1.90 -28.29
N GLN A 169 10.97 3.15 -28.46
CA GLN A 169 9.70 3.64 -27.93
C GLN A 169 8.50 2.81 -28.44
N LYS A 170 8.48 2.48 -29.73
CA LYS A 170 7.42 1.64 -30.32
C LYS A 170 7.45 0.22 -29.74
N LEU A 171 8.64 -0.37 -29.60
CA LEU A 171 8.80 -1.69 -28.99
C LEU A 171 8.39 -1.70 -27.52
N THR A 172 8.75 -0.66 -26.75
CA THR A 172 8.35 -0.51 -25.34
C THR A 172 6.83 -0.47 -25.21
N LYS A 173 6.11 0.21 -26.11
CA LYS A 173 4.63 0.19 -26.10
C LYS A 173 4.06 -1.21 -26.32
N ILE A 174 4.57 -1.93 -27.33
CA ILE A 174 4.13 -3.32 -27.62
C ILE A 174 4.43 -4.24 -26.44
N VAL A 175 5.64 -4.17 -25.88
CA VAL A 175 6.04 -4.92 -24.67
C VAL A 175 5.10 -4.58 -23.52
N GLY A 176 4.78 -3.30 -23.31
CA GLY A 176 3.85 -2.83 -22.28
C GLY A 176 2.45 -3.42 -22.42
N ASP A 177 1.89 -3.42 -23.63
CA ASP A 177 0.55 -3.96 -23.89
C ASP A 177 0.48 -5.48 -23.67
N ILE A 178 1.50 -6.22 -24.12
CA ILE A 178 1.61 -7.67 -23.86
C ILE A 178 1.80 -7.94 -22.36
N THR A 179 2.59 -7.11 -21.68
CA THR A 179 2.81 -7.23 -20.22
C THR A 179 1.52 -7.03 -19.45
N LYS A 180 0.66 -6.08 -19.86
CA LYS A 180 -0.68 -5.90 -19.25
C LYS A 180 -1.55 -7.14 -19.41
N GLU A 181 -1.49 -7.80 -20.57
CA GLU A 181 -2.22 -9.04 -20.81
C GLU A 181 -1.67 -10.21 -19.96
N ASP A 182 -0.35 -10.33 -19.82
CA ASP A 182 0.29 -11.33 -18.93
C ASP A 182 -0.07 -11.06 -17.46
N GLN A 183 -0.14 -9.80 -17.04
CA GLN A 183 -0.60 -9.42 -15.70
C GLN A 183 -2.03 -9.87 -15.42
N LYS A 184 -2.97 -9.72 -16.38
CA LYS A 184 -4.35 -10.21 -16.22
C LYS A 184 -4.39 -11.74 -16.09
N LEU A 185 -3.65 -12.47 -16.93
CA LEU A 185 -3.56 -13.93 -16.82
C LEU A 185 -2.94 -14.38 -15.50
N ARG A 186 -1.91 -13.67 -15.02
CA ARG A 186 -1.31 -13.93 -13.70
C ARG A 186 -2.31 -13.73 -12.56
N ALA A 187 -3.12 -12.67 -12.60
CA ALA A 187 -4.15 -12.44 -11.61
C ALA A 187 -5.13 -13.63 -11.58
N THR A 188 -5.66 -14.04 -12.72
CA THR A 188 -6.54 -15.23 -12.82
C THR A 188 -5.86 -16.50 -12.28
N ILE A 189 -4.59 -16.75 -12.63
CA ILE A 189 -3.85 -17.91 -12.10
C ILE A 189 -3.70 -17.83 -10.57
N ASN A 190 -3.37 -16.66 -10.03
CA ASN A 190 -3.23 -16.45 -8.60
C ASN A 190 -4.57 -16.68 -7.87
N ASP A 191 -5.68 -16.23 -8.46
CA ASP A 191 -7.02 -16.44 -7.91
C ASP A 191 -7.34 -17.95 -7.82
N TYR A 192 -7.06 -18.73 -8.86
CA TYR A 192 -7.23 -20.18 -8.84
C TYR A 192 -6.35 -20.85 -7.78
N ILE A 193 -5.06 -20.46 -7.69
CA ILE A 193 -4.14 -20.98 -6.68
C ILE A 193 -4.69 -20.71 -5.27
N LEU A 194 -5.10 -19.47 -5.01
CA LEU A 194 -5.63 -19.05 -3.72
C LEU A 194 -6.90 -19.84 -3.38
N GLN A 195 -7.84 -19.99 -4.31
CA GLN A 195 -9.06 -20.79 -4.10
C GLN A 195 -8.76 -22.26 -3.82
N THR A 196 -7.83 -22.89 -4.57
CA THR A 196 -7.44 -24.29 -4.35
C THR A 196 -6.82 -24.50 -2.97
N PHE A 197 -5.99 -23.57 -2.50
CA PHE A 197 -5.35 -23.71 -1.18
C PHE A 197 -6.25 -23.30 -0.02
N LEU A 198 -7.18 -22.36 -0.22
CA LEU A 198 -8.22 -22.07 0.78
C LEU A 198 -9.16 -23.27 0.95
N GLY A 199 -9.56 -23.91 -0.15
CA GLY A 199 -10.39 -25.13 -0.14
C GLY A 199 -9.58 -26.43 -0.16
N ILE A 200 -8.36 -26.44 0.40
CA ILE A 200 -7.45 -27.60 0.26
C ILE A 200 -8.03 -28.86 0.90
N PHE A 201 -8.81 -28.69 1.98
CA PHE A 201 -9.45 -29.79 2.67
C PHE A 201 -10.45 -30.50 1.74
N GLU A 202 -11.32 -29.74 1.07
CA GLU A 202 -12.32 -30.26 0.12
C GLU A 202 -11.64 -30.89 -1.10
N VAL A 203 -10.61 -30.24 -1.64
CA VAL A 203 -9.83 -30.76 -2.77
C VAL A 203 -9.25 -32.14 -2.44
N LYS A 204 -8.67 -32.28 -1.24
CA LYS A 204 -8.08 -33.54 -0.74
C LYS A 204 -9.14 -34.59 -0.44
N GLN A 205 -10.23 -34.19 0.23
CA GLN A 205 -11.32 -35.07 0.60
C GLN A 205 -12.02 -35.66 -0.63
N LEU A 206 -12.21 -34.85 -1.68
CA LEU A 206 -12.86 -35.23 -2.93
C LEU A 206 -11.89 -35.81 -3.98
N LYS A 207 -10.58 -35.88 -3.68
CA LYS A 207 -9.51 -36.35 -4.59
C LYS A 207 -9.51 -35.62 -5.95
N LYS A 208 -9.62 -34.29 -5.92
CA LYS A 208 -9.72 -33.43 -7.13
C LYS A 208 -8.42 -32.72 -7.49
N GLU A 209 -7.26 -33.19 -7.01
CA GLU A 209 -5.96 -32.56 -7.28
C GLU A 209 -5.66 -32.47 -8.79
N GLU A 210 -5.97 -33.51 -9.56
CA GLU A 210 -5.70 -33.56 -11.00
C GLU A 210 -6.55 -32.53 -11.76
N TYR A 211 -7.83 -32.36 -11.39
CA TYR A 211 -8.70 -31.35 -11.99
C TYR A 211 -8.15 -29.92 -11.84
N PHE A 212 -7.73 -29.53 -10.64
CA PHE A 212 -7.14 -28.20 -10.43
C PHE A 212 -5.76 -28.07 -11.10
N SER A 213 -4.97 -29.14 -11.13
CA SER A 213 -3.70 -29.20 -11.86
C SER A 213 -3.89 -28.96 -13.37
N GLU A 214 -4.91 -29.56 -13.98
CA GLU A 214 -5.22 -29.38 -15.41
C GLU A 214 -5.66 -27.96 -15.75
N ILE A 215 -6.44 -27.30 -14.88
CA ILE A 215 -6.83 -25.89 -15.06
C ILE A 215 -5.59 -25.01 -15.10
N ILE A 216 -4.70 -25.15 -14.11
CA ILE A 216 -3.46 -24.38 -14.03
C ILE A 216 -2.56 -24.68 -15.23
N ASN A 217 -2.40 -25.96 -15.60
CA ASN A 217 -1.63 -26.36 -16.78
C ASN A 217 -2.19 -25.73 -18.06
N SER A 218 -3.51 -25.71 -18.23
CA SER A 218 -4.17 -25.07 -19.38
C SER A 218 -3.90 -23.57 -19.43
N LEU A 219 -4.04 -22.87 -18.30
CA LEU A 219 -3.75 -21.43 -18.21
C LEU A 219 -2.27 -21.13 -18.50
N LEU A 220 -1.35 -21.94 -17.98
CA LEU A 220 0.08 -21.78 -18.18
C LEU A 220 0.50 -22.09 -19.62
N TYR A 221 0.20 -23.28 -20.12
CA TYR A 221 0.75 -23.76 -21.39
C TYR A 221 -0.07 -23.35 -22.61
N LYS A 222 -1.40 -23.26 -22.52
CA LYS A 222 -2.25 -22.89 -23.67
C LYS A 222 -2.45 -21.38 -23.82
N LYS A 223 -2.42 -20.62 -22.72
CA LYS A 223 -2.65 -19.16 -22.77
C LYS A 223 -1.36 -18.36 -22.51
N ARG A 224 -0.74 -18.55 -21.34
CA ARG A 224 0.36 -17.68 -20.89
C ARG A 224 1.68 -17.94 -21.62
N LEU A 225 2.01 -19.18 -21.94
CA LEU A 225 3.26 -19.52 -22.62
C LEU A 225 3.35 -18.92 -24.04
N PRO A 226 2.35 -19.01 -24.93
CA PRO A 226 2.37 -18.33 -26.22
C PRO A 226 2.55 -16.81 -26.08
N LEU A 227 1.86 -16.19 -25.11
CA LEU A 227 1.98 -14.77 -24.81
C LEU A 227 3.40 -14.41 -24.36
N ASN A 228 4.00 -15.19 -23.46
CA ASN A 228 5.37 -14.99 -22.99
C ASN A 228 6.41 -15.22 -24.10
N LYS A 229 6.17 -16.12 -25.05
CA LYS A 229 7.03 -16.25 -26.24
C LYS A 229 7.01 -14.98 -27.09
N LYS A 230 5.82 -14.41 -27.31
CA LYS A 230 5.66 -13.11 -27.99
C LYS A 230 6.37 -12.00 -27.21
N LEU A 231 6.18 -11.94 -25.90
CA LEU A 231 6.86 -10.99 -25.02
C LEU A 231 8.39 -11.12 -25.13
N ALA A 232 8.92 -12.33 -25.04
CA ALA A 232 10.36 -12.61 -25.15
C ALA A 232 10.92 -12.15 -26.49
N PHE A 233 10.22 -12.40 -27.59
CA PHE A 233 10.64 -11.92 -28.92
C PHE A 233 10.73 -10.39 -28.97
N TYR A 234 9.67 -9.65 -28.60
CA TYR A 234 9.69 -8.19 -28.66
C TYR A 234 10.64 -7.57 -27.64
N PHE A 235 10.78 -8.16 -26.46
CA PHE A 235 11.75 -7.73 -25.46
C PHE A 235 13.19 -7.93 -25.96
N SER A 236 13.46 -9.04 -26.66
CA SER A 236 14.78 -9.29 -27.26
C SER A 236 15.10 -8.27 -28.35
N LEU A 237 14.11 -7.90 -29.18
CA LEU A 237 14.27 -6.80 -30.14
C LEU A 237 14.55 -5.47 -29.41
N TYR A 238 13.81 -5.16 -28.35
CA TYR A 238 14.04 -3.96 -27.54
C TYR A 238 15.48 -3.90 -27.00
N VAL A 239 15.97 -4.99 -26.38
CA VAL A 239 17.34 -5.07 -25.87
C VAL A 239 18.36 -4.98 -27.01
N GLY A 240 18.12 -5.68 -28.12
CA GLY A 240 18.99 -5.66 -29.30
C GLY A 240 19.16 -4.27 -29.88
N PHE A 241 18.06 -3.56 -30.14
CA PHE A 241 18.10 -2.18 -30.64
C PHE A 241 18.73 -1.21 -29.64
N SER A 242 18.48 -1.36 -28.33
CA SER A 242 19.17 -0.55 -27.32
C SER A 242 20.69 -0.82 -27.31
N SER A 243 21.11 -2.06 -27.54
CA SER A 243 22.52 -2.44 -27.58
C SER A 243 23.27 -1.87 -28.79
N ILE A 244 22.58 -1.55 -29.88
CA ILE A 244 23.19 -0.85 -31.03
C ILE A 244 23.74 0.51 -30.59
N VAL A 245 23.00 1.25 -29.77
CA VAL A 245 23.45 2.53 -29.22
C VAL A 245 24.64 2.34 -28.28
N ALA A 246 24.61 1.30 -27.44
CA ALA A 246 25.67 1.04 -26.47
C ALA A 246 27.00 0.59 -27.11
N PHE A 247 26.95 -0.24 -28.16
CA PHE A 247 28.13 -0.95 -28.68
C PHE A 247 28.46 -0.65 -30.14
N VAL A 248 27.47 -0.50 -31.01
CA VAL A 248 27.71 -0.29 -32.45
C VAL A 248 27.99 1.18 -32.75
N LEU A 249 27.24 2.09 -32.13
CA LEU A 249 27.39 3.52 -32.32
C LEU A 249 28.80 4.05 -31.97
N PRO A 250 29.45 3.66 -30.86
CA PRO A 250 30.83 4.03 -30.59
C PRO A 250 31.82 3.51 -31.65
N ILE A 251 31.60 2.32 -32.22
CA ILE A 251 32.46 1.76 -33.28
C ILE A 251 32.31 2.57 -34.57
N ILE A 252 31.08 2.90 -34.97
CA ILE A 252 30.82 3.78 -36.12
C ILE A 252 31.52 5.13 -35.91
N ALA A 253 31.42 5.69 -34.70
CA ALA A 253 32.08 6.94 -34.36
C ALA A 253 33.61 6.85 -34.51
N VAL A 254 34.23 5.74 -34.12
CA VAL A 254 35.67 5.48 -34.34
C VAL A 254 36.03 5.42 -35.82
N ILE A 255 35.26 4.68 -36.63
CA ILE A 255 35.52 4.55 -38.08
C ILE A 255 35.48 5.92 -38.77
N ILE A 256 34.49 6.74 -38.44
CA ILE A 256 34.35 8.09 -39.02
C ILE A 256 35.45 9.00 -38.49
N SER A 257 35.76 8.93 -37.19
CA SER A 257 36.84 9.73 -36.59
C SER A 257 38.20 9.42 -37.25
N ALA A 258 38.47 8.15 -37.58
CA ALA A 258 39.69 7.75 -38.27
C ALA A 258 39.85 8.44 -39.64
N TYR A 259 38.75 8.63 -40.38
CA TYR A 259 38.78 9.38 -41.65
C TYR A 259 39.20 10.85 -41.44
N PHE A 260 38.64 11.51 -40.42
CA PHE A 260 39.02 12.89 -40.08
C PHE A 260 40.45 13.01 -39.54
N VAL A 261 40.97 11.98 -38.86
CA VAL A 261 42.38 11.92 -38.46
C VAL A 261 43.30 11.80 -39.68
N ILE A 262 42.94 10.96 -40.67
CA ILE A 262 43.71 10.83 -41.91
C ILE A 262 43.80 12.16 -42.67
N ASN A 263 42.73 12.95 -42.65
CA ASN A 263 42.70 14.28 -43.27
C ASN A 263 43.39 15.38 -42.44
N GLY A 264 43.84 15.07 -41.22
CA GLY A 264 44.49 16.02 -40.32
C GLY A 264 43.55 16.93 -39.52
N ASP A 265 42.23 16.69 -39.57
CA ASP A 265 41.22 17.50 -38.86
C ASP A 265 41.09 17.12 -37.37
N LEU A 266 41.50 15.90 -37.01
CA LEU A 266 41.43 15.36 -35.64
C LEU A 266 42.75 14.71 -35.23
N THR A 267 42.98 14.62 -33.92
CA THR A 267 44.12 13.87 -33.36
C THR A 267 43.76 12.40 -33.09
N VAL A 268 44.77 11.55 -32.93
CA VAL A 268 44.56 10.11 -32.62
C VAL A 268 43.84 9.95 -31.27
N GLY A 269 44.19 10.76 -30.27
CA GLY A 269 43.53 10.79 -28.97
C GLY A 269 42.07 11.25 -29.05
N ALA A 270 41.71 12.11 -30.01
CA ALA A 270 40.32 12.53 -30.22
C ALA A 270 39.40 11.34 -30.58
N ILE A 271 39.91 10.31 -31.27
CA ILE A 271 39.15 9.07 -31.55
C ILE A 271 38.69 8.41 -30.23
N LEU A 272 39.56 8.32 -29.23
CA LEU A 272 39.24 7.72 -27.93
C LEU A 272 38.22 8.56 -27.15
N SER A 273 38.34 9.89 -27.21
CA SER A 273 37.35 10.80 -26.63
C SER A 273 35.98 10.62 -27.26
N ILE A 274 35.91 10.62 -28.59
CA ILE A 274 34.66 10.44 -29.34
C ILE A 274 34.05 9.06 -29.06
N TYR A 275 34.85 7.98 -29.01
CA TYR A 275 34.39 6.65 -28.63
C TYR A 275 33.74 6.66 -27.23
N THR A 276 34.42 7.26 -26.26
CA THR A 276 33.96 7.28 -24.86
C THR A 276 32.69 8.14 -24.71
N LEU A 277 32.66 9.32 -25.34
CA LEU A 277 31.48 10.20 -25.36
C LEU A 277 30.28 9.53 -26.04
N SER A 278 30.51 8.80 -27.14
CA SER A 278 29.44 8.04 -27.82
C SER A 278 28.83 6.99 -26.90
N ARG A 279 29.65 6.28 -26.11
CA ARG A 279 29.18 5.29 -25.14
C ARG A 279 28.40 5.92 -23.98
N MET A 280 28.75 7.15 -23.58
CA MET A 280 28.05 7.87 -22.50
C MET A 280 26.59 8.19 -22.85
N LEU A 281 26.18 8.13 -24.13
CA LEU A 281 24.81 8.40 -24.54
C LEU A 281 23.82 7.27 -24.18
N ASP A 282 24.30 6.03 -24.01
CA ASP A 282 23.46 4.84 -23.74
C ASP A 282 22.63 4.99 -22.46
N ASP A 283 23.29 5.34 -21.35
CA ASP A 283 22.67 5.43 -20.04
C ASP A 283 21.53 6.48 -19.98
N PRO A 284 21.74 7.73 -20.46
CA PRO A 284 20.67 8.71 -20.53
C PRO A 284 19.45 8.24 -21.33
N ILE A 285 19.65 7.67 -22.52
CA ILE A 285 18.55 7.21 -23.40
C ILE A 285 17.73 6.14 -22.70
N ARG A 286 18.40 5.14 -22.13
CA ARG A 286 17.74 4.03 -21.42
C ARG A 286 17.05 4.50 -20.14
N SER A 287 17.73 5.31 -19.34
CA SER A 287 17.22 5.77 -18.04
C SER A 287 16.01 6.69 -18.20
N ILE A 288 16.05 7.64 -19.14
CA ILE A 288 14.90 8.52 -19.44
C ILE A 288 13.71 7.67 -19.87
N SER A 289 13.91 6.73 -20.80
CA SER A 289 12.85 5.85 -21.30
C SER A 289 12.22 5.01 -20.18
N LEU A 290 13.05 4.41 -19.33
CA LEU A 290 12.59 3.58 -18.21
C LEU A 290 11.76 4.39 -17.19
N HIS A 291 12.23 5.58 -16.80
CA HIS A 291 11.55 6.37 -15.77
C HIS A 291 10.31 7.11 -16.29
N ILE A 292 10.23 7.45 -17.58
CA ILE A 292 8.98 7.91 -18.19
C ILE A 292 7.92 6.80 -18.14
N GLY A 293 8.30 5.54 -18.34
CA GLY A 293 7.41 4.40 -18.14
C GLY A 293 6.92 4.32 -16.69
N ALA A 294 7.81 4.49 -15.71
CA ALA A 294 7.46 4.51 -14.29
C ALA A 294 6.47 5.65 -13.94
N LYS A 295 6.57 6.82 -14.59
CA LYS A 295 5.58 7.89 -14.45
C LYS A 295 4.17 7.42 -14.81
N GLN A 296 4.01 6.76 -15.95
CA GLN A 296 2.69 6.32 -16.42
C GLN A 296 2.05 5.31 -15.46
N ILE A 297 2.86 4.40 -14.91
CA ILE A 297 2.41 3.45 -13.88
C ILE A 297 2.01 4.21 -12.61
N SER A 298 2.86 5.13 -12.16
CA SER A 298 2.61 5.95 -10.97
C SER A 298 1.31 6.76 -11.06
N ASP A 299 1.07 7.43 -12.19
CA ASP A 299 -0.13 8.23 -12.40
C ASP A 299 -1.39 7.34 -12.40
N ALA A 300 -1.36 6.18 -13.07
CA ALA A 300 -2.47 5.22 -13.05
C ALA A 300 -2.73 4.63 -11.65
N THR A 301 -1.67 4.38 -10.87
CA THR A 301 -1.78 3.92 -9.47
C THR A 301 -2.42 5.00 -8.59
N ILE A 302 -2.06 6.28 -8.78
CA ILE A 302 -2.67 7.40 -8.04
C ILE A 302 -4.16 7.50 -8.34
N ASP A 303 -4.56 7.40 -9.61
CA ASP A 303 -5.97 7.44 -10.00
C ASP A 303 -6.76 6.30 -9.37
N ARG A 304 -6.19 5.09 -9.34
CA ARG A 304 -6.81 3.92 -8.68
C ARG A 304 -6.93 4.09 -7.16
N LEU A 305 -5.99 4.79 -6.52
CA LEU A 305 -6.00 5.07 -5.08
C LEU A 305 -6.75 6.36 -4.71
N SER A 306 -7.46 6.97 -5.67
CA SER A 306 -8.22 8.20 -5.42
C SER A 306 -9.26 8.01 -4.31
N ASP A 307 -9.91 6.85 -4.26
CA ASP A 307 -10.85 6.42 -3.21
C ASP A 307 -10.22 6.45 -1.80
N LEU A 308 -8.97 6.01 -1.67
CA LEU A 308 -8.22 5.97 -0.42
C LEU A 308 -7.70 7.35 -0.03
N VAL A 309 -7.21 8.11 -1.00
CA VAL A 309 -6.49 9.38 -0.77
C VAL A 309 -7.44 10.58 -0.63
N GLN A 310 -8.60 10.56 -1.29
CA GLN A 310 -9.58 11.63 -1.17
C GLN A 310 -10.25 11.62 0.21
N ASP A 311 -10.25 12.78 0.86
CA ASP A 311 -11.01 12.99 2.09
C ASP A 311 -12.46 13.24 1.70
N ASN A 312 -13.34 12.25 1.91
CA ASN A 312 -14.79 12.45 1.83
C ASN A 312 -15.20 13.22 3.08
N LYS A 313 -15.01 14.54 3.08
CA LYS A 313 -15.60 15.39 4.11
C LYS A 313 -17.11 15.39 3.87
N LYS A 314 -17.89 14.69 4.71
CA LYS A 314 -19.32 15.04 4.80
C LYS A 314 -19.37 16.46 5.39
N GLU A 315 -20.12 17.35 4.76
CA GLU A 315 -20.37 18.69 5.31
C GLU A 315 -21.29 18.54 6.53
N ASN A 316 -21.16 19.41 7.54
CA ASN A 316 -21.98 19.45 8.77
C ASN A 316 -21.86 18.26 9.75
N ILE A 317 -20.71 17.58 9.83
CA ILE A 317 -20.47 16.57 10.86
C ILE A 317 -20.21 17.22 12.23
N LYS A 318 -21.01 16.86 13.26
CA LYS A 318 -20.73 17.22 14.66
C LYS A 318 -19.74 16.26 15.31
N THR A 319 -18.77 16.83 16.03
CA THR A 319 -17.77 16.07 16.79
C THR A 319 -18.04 16.01 18.29
N ASN A 320 -18.86 16.92 18.82
CA ASN A 320 -19.23 16.93 20.23
C ASN A 320 -20.63 16.32 20.39
N ILE A 321 -20.71 15.14 20.99
CA ILE A 321 -21.95 14.39 21.21
C ILE A 321 -22.27 14.45 22.70
N SER A 322 -23.46 14.92 23.06
CA SER A 322 -23.93 14.98 24.45
C SER A 322 -24.03 13.59 25.08
N SER A 323 -23.96 13.51 26.40
CA SER A 323 -24.23 12.26 27.13
C SER A 323 -25.63 11.73 26.81
N LEU A 324 -25.77 10.41 26.78
CA LEU A 324 -26.99 9.71 26.41
C LEU A 324 -28.10 9.96 27.42
N GLU A 325 -29.24 10.41 26.91
CA GLU A 325 -30.50 10.48 27.64
C GLU A 325 -31.51 9.50 27.03
N GLU A 326 -31.57 9.43 25.70
CA GLU A 326 -32.49 8.55 24.96
C GLU A 326 -31.98 8.31 23.53
N ILE A 327 -32.12 7.08 23.04
CA ILE A 327 -31.98 6.72 21.62
C ILE A 327 -33.37 6.36 21.11
N LYS A 328 -33.83 7.03 20.06
CA LYS A 328 -35.06 6.68 19.36
C LYS A 328 -34.72 6.02 18.04
N VAL A 329 -35.21 4.81 17.84
CA VAL A 329 -35.10 4.08 16.59
C VAL A 329 -36.45 4.13 15.93
N ASP A 330 -36.53 4.72 14.74
CA ASP A 330 -37.76 4.82 13.95
C ASP A 330 -37.42 4.53 12.49
N ILE A 331 -37.56 3.29 12.05
CA ILE A 331 -37.12 2.82 10.72
C ILE A 331 -38.34 2.33 9.94
N ASP A 332 -38.81 3.15 9.00
CA ASP A 332 -39.89 2.77 8.09
C ASP A 332 -39.45 1.62 7.15
N SER A 333 -38.26 1.75 6.56
CA SER A 333 -37.70 0.74 5.67
C SER A 333 -36.19 0.86 5.46
N PHE A 334 -35.55 -0.26 5.16
CA PHE A 334 -34.13 -0.32 4.80
C PHE A 334 -33.84 -1.43 3.79
N SER A 335 -32.93 -1.16 2.84
CA SER A 335 -32.35 -2.16 1.93
C SER A 335 -30.88 -1.84 1.63
N TYR A 336 -30.04 -2.87 1.47
CA TYR A 336 -28.72 -2.67 0.86
C TYR A 336 -28.87 -2.39 -0.65
N GLU A 337 -27.85 -1.78 -1.27
CA GLU A 337 -27.88 -1.55 -2.72
C GLU A 337 -28.10 -2.86 -3.48
N ASN A 338 -29.10 -2.89 -4.36
CA ASN A 338 -29.50 -4.06 -5.14
C ASN A 338 -29.98 -5.27 -4.31
N SER A 339 -30.44 -5.06 -3.08
CA SER A 339 -31.10 -6.10 -2.27
C SER A 339 -32.60 -5.85 -2.13
N GLU A 340 -33.33 -6.90 -1.74
CA GLU A 340 -34.72 -6.75 -1.28
C GLU A 340 -34.78 -5.92 0.02
N LYS A 341 -35.98 -5.41 0.32
CA LYS A 341 -36.30 -4.68 1.56
C LYS A 341 -36.11 -5.62 2.75
N LEU A 342 -35.30 -5.20 3.73
CA LEU A 342 -34.92 -6.02 4.89
C LEU A 342 -35.78 -5.73 6.12
N PHE A 343 -36.14 -4.47 6.34
CA PHE A 343 -36.97 -4.03 7.46
C PHE A 343 -38.25 -3.38 6.96
N ASP A 344 -39.34 -3.62 7.67
CA ASP A 344 -40.64 -3.00 7.48
C ASP A 344 -41.14 -2.55 8.86
N ASP A 345 -41.05 -1.25 9.13
CA ASP A 345 -41.53 -0.60 10.36
C ASP A 345 -40.91 -1.14 11.69
N ILE A 346 -39.77 -0.59 12.09
CA ILE A 346 -39.11 -0.86 13.38
C ILE A 346 -39.11 0.42 14.21
N SER A 347 -39.82 0.41 15.34
CA SER A 347 -39.87 1.55 16.27
C SER A 347 -39.64 1.10 17.72
N PHE A 348 -38.63 1.66 18.39
CA PHE A 348 -38.37 1.45 19.83
C PHE A 348 -37.42 2.51 20.40
N ASP A 349 -37.46 2.69 21.72
CA ASP A 349 -36.62 3.63 22.44
C ASP A 349 -35.61 2.88 23.34
N ILE A 350 -34.46 3.50 23.60
CA ILE A 350 -33.42 2.95 24.50
C ILE A 350 -32.93 4.06 25.43
N ARG A 351 -33.00 3.84 26.75
CA ARG A 351 -32.52 4.78 27.76
C ARG A 351 -31.35 4.20 28.58
N PRO A 352 -30.59 5.05 29.30
CA PRO A 352 -29.54 4.58 30.20
C PRO A 352 -30.06 3.50 31.17
N LYS A 353 -29.28 2.42 31.33
CA LYS A 353 -29.58 1.19 32.09
C LYS A 353 -30.56 0.21 31.45
N GLU A 354 -31.29 0.61 30.42
CA GLU A 354 -32.25 -0.29 29.78
C GLU A 354 -31.52 -1.37 28.98
N ILE A 355 -32.07 -2.58 29.03
CA ILE A 355 -31.61 -3.74 28.28
C ILE A 355 -32.70 -4.14 27.29
N ILE A 356 -32.42 -3.92 26.01
CA ILE A 356 -33.28 -4.33 24.91
C ILE A 356 -32.73 -5.64 24.32
N VAL A 357 -33.55 -6.69 24.29
CA VAL A 357 -33.16 -7.99 23.70
C VAL A 357 -33.79 -8.14 22.33
N ILE A 358 -32.96 -8.34 21.31
CA ILE A 358 -33.40 -8.57 19.92
C ILE A 358 -33.29 -10.06 19.60
N LYS A 359 -34.43 -10.65 19.22
CA LYS A 359 -34.57 -12.05 18.80
C LYS A 359 -35.09 -12.13 17.37
N GLY A 360 -34.83 -13.25 16.71
CA GLY A 360 -35.30 -13.52 15.34
C GLY A 360 -34.46 -14.60 14.67
N GLU A 361 -34.95 -15.17 13.57
CA GLU A 361 -34.21 -16.18 12.81
C GLU A 361 -32.93 -15.61 12.17
N SER A 362 -32.02 -16.50 11.73
CA SER A 362 -30.85 -16.07 10.97
C SER A 362 -31.30 -15.43 9.65
N GLY A 363 -30.68 -14.31 9.26
CA GLY A 363 -31.05 -13.57 8.04
C GLY A 363 -32.14 -12.51 8.20
N LYS A 364 -32.81 -12.39 9.35
CA LYS A 364 -33.84 -11.36 9.63
C LYS A 364 -33.28 -9.96 9.94
N GLY A 365 -32.04 -9.69 9.57
CA GLY A 365 -31.43 -8.37 9.67
C GLY A 365 -30.90 -7.93 11.05
N LYS A 366 -30.84 -8.80 12.07
CA LYS A 366 -30.26 -8.46 13.41
C LYS A 366 -28.90 -7.76 13.33
N SER A 367 -27.96 -8.33 12.55
CA SER A 367 -26.64 -7.74 12.33
C SER A 367 -26.72 -6.39 11.62
N THR A 368 -27.64 -6.24 10.66
CA THR A 368 -27.89 -4.97 9.96
C THR A 368 -28.43 -3.89 10.90
N LEU A 369 -29.35 -4.24 11.80
CA LEU A 369 -29.88 -3.29 12.79
C LEU A 369 -28.77 -2.80 13.71
N THR A 370 -27.88 -3.69 14.18
CA THR A 370 -26.70 -3.25 14.96
C THR A 370 -25.74 -2.40 14.16
N ASN A 371 -25.53 -2.70 12.87
CA ASN A 371 -24.71 -1.87 12.00
C ASN A 371 -25.34 -0.48 11.78
N LEU A 372 -26.67 -0.37 11.70
CA LEU A 372 -27.36 0.91 11.63
C LEU A 372 -27.22 1.70 12.94
N LEU A 373 -27.45 1.05 14.09
CA LEU A 373 -27.23 1.65 15.41
C LEU A 373 -25.80 2.15 15.61
N MET A 374 -24.81 1.47 15.02
CA MET A 374 -23.41 1.87 15.05
C MET A 374 -23.03 2.89 13.96
N ASN A 375 -23.98 3.33 13.12
CA ASN A 375 -23.74 4.19 11.96
C ASN A 375 -22.69 3.62 10.98
N LEU A 376 -22.68 2.29 10.81
CA LEU A 376 -21.78 1.53 9.91
C LEU A 376 -22.40 1.24 8.54
N ALA A 377 -23.72 1.13 8.48
CA ALA A 377 -24.45 0.84 7.25
C ALA A 377 -24.72 2.14 6.46
N PRO A 378 -24.77 2.07 5.11
CA PRO A 378 -25.08 3.23 4.29
C PRO A 378 -26.47 3.76 4.61
N ALA A 379 -26.57 5.07 4.86
CA ALA A 379 -27.81 5.72 5.24
C ALA A 379 -28.73 6.09 4.05
N ASP A 380 -28.23 5.94 2.82
CA ASP A 380 -28.87 6.45 1.60
C ASP A 380 -30.21 5.76 1.30
N ASN A 381 -30.36 4.50 1.72
CA ASN A 381 -31.57 3.69 1.53
C ASN A 381 -32.38 3.51 2.83
N LEU A 382 -32.07 4.27 3.88
CA LEU A 382 -32.81 4.23 5.14
C LEU A 382 -33.95 5.25 5.10
N GLN A 383 -35.20 4.77 5.10
CA GLN A 383 -36.38 5.58 5.40
C GLN A 383 -36.68 5.50 6.89
N GLY A 384 -36.96 6.64 7.51
CA GLY A 384 -36.90 6.83 8.96
C GLY A 384 -35.54 7.37 9.44
N ASP A 385 -35.34 7.38 10.75
CA ASP A 385 -34.13 7.88 11.39
C ASP A 385 -33.80 7.19 12.72
N ILE A 386 -32.52 7.25 13.10
CA ILE A 386 -32.06 6.85 14.43
C ILE A 386 -31.53 8.11 15.10
N MET A 387 -32.13 8.49 16.22
CA MET A 387 -31.88 9.75 16.89
C MET A 387 -31.24 9.54 18.26
N TRP A 388 -30.15 10.24 18.52
CA TRP A 388 -29.50 10.35 19.83
C TRP A 388 -29.90 11.67 20.47
N ASN A 389 -30.65 11.63 21.57
CA ASN A 389 -31.23 12.80 22.23
C ASN A 389 -31.98 13.73 21.25
N GLY A 390 -32.69 13.15 20.27
CA GLY A 390 -33.44 13.87 19.24
C GLY A 390 -32.62 14.34 18.03
N GLU A 391 -31.33 14.03 17.95
CA GLU A 391 -30.48 14.36 16.80
C GLU A 391 -30.09 13.10 16.00
N SER A 392 -30.25 13.13 14.68
CA SER A 392 -29.87 12.02 13.80
C SER A 392 -28.41 11.61 13.97
N ILE A 393 -28.16 10.31 14.18
CA ILE A 393 -26.79 9.76 14.28
C ILE A 393 -25.99 9.95 12.98
N LYS A 394 -26.67 10.15 11.85
CA LYS A 394 -26.04 10.41 10.53
C LYS A 394 -25.22 11.69 10.52
N ASN A 395 -25.53 12.63 11.41
CA ASN A 395 -24.86 13.92 11.54
C ASN A 395 -23.61 13.87 12.44
N PHE A 396 -23.34 12.74 13.10
CA PHE A 396 -22.18 12.60 13.97
C PHE A 396 -20.95 12.10 13.23
N SER A 397 -19.78 12.49 13.75
CA SER A 397 -18.52 11.94 13.26
C SER A 397 -18.38 10.49 13.72
N SER A 398 -18.00 9.59 12.82
CA SER A 398 -17.76 8.18 13.14
C SER A 398 -16.77 8.05 14.31
N GLU A 399 -15.73 8.87 14.32
CA GLU A 399 -14.69 8.90 15.36
C GLU A 399 -15.27 9.25 16.75
N SER A 400 -16.10 10.30 16.83
CA SER A 400 -16.76 10.69 18.09
C SER A 400 -17.82 9.69 18.52
N TYR A 401 -18.51 9.07 17.56
CA TYR A 401 -19.59 8.13 17.84
C TYR A 401 -19.07 6.78 18.34
N PHE A 402 -17.98 6.25 17.79
CA PHE A 402 -17.35 5.01 18.27
C PHE A 402 -16.74 5.11 19.67
N GLY A 403 -16.54 6.32 20.21
CA GLY A 403 -16.21 6.50 21.62
C GLY A 403 -17.38 6.22 22.57
N LYS A 404 -18.62 6.35 22.09
CA LYS A 404 -19.85 6.22 22.88
C LYS A 404 -20.60 4.92 22.64
N VAL A 405 -20.55 4.41 21.41
CA VAL A 405 -21.24 3.18 21.00
C VAL A 405 -20.22 2.11 20.67
N LEU A 406 -20.25 1.01 21.42
CA LEU A 406 -19.31 -0.09 21.25
C LEU A 406 -20.04 -1.43 21.14
N LYS A 407 -19.52 -2.29 20.25
CA LYS A 407 -20.06 -3.63 20.00
C LYS A 407 -19.06 -4.71 20.38
N VAL A 408 -19.56 -5.74 21.06
CA VAL A 408 -18.88 -7.03 21.22
C VAL A 408 -19.39 -7.95 20.11
N SER A 409 -18.53 -8.24 19.14
CA SER A 409 -18.84 -9.16 18.04
C SER A 409 -18.86 -10.61 18.50
N GLN A 410 -19.68 -11.44 17.84
CA GLN A 410 -19.76 -12.89 18.03
C GLN A 410 -18.36 -13.54 17.97
N GLU A 411 -17.57 -13.19 16.95
CA GLU A 411 -16.15 -13.54 16.84
C GLU A 411 -15.27 -12.31 17.09
N SER A 412 -14.68 -12.25 18.29
CA SER A 412 -13.77 -11.17 18.66
C SER A 412 -12.35 -11.42 18.13
N PHE A 413 -11.81 -10.45 17.38
CA PHE A 413 -10.44 -10.53 16.86
C PHE A 413 -9.40 -10.35 17.99
N ILE A 414 -8.37 -11.18 17.97
CA ILE A 414 -7.27 -11.15 18.95
C ILE A 414 -6.00 -10.69 18.26
N PHE A 415 -5.42 -9.61 18.79
CA PHE A 415 -4.14 -9.10 18.33
C PHE A 415 -3.02 -9.95 18.92
N LYS A 416 -1.94 -10.13 18.16
CA LYS A 416 -0.71 -10.70 18.70
C LYS A 416 -0.16 -9.77 19.78
N GLY A 417 0.13 -10.29 20.96
CA GLY A 417 0.58 -9.52 22.12
C GLY A 417 0.11 -10.18 23.41
N THR A 418 0.22 -9.49 24.53
CA THR A 418 -0.27 -10.02 25.81
C THR A 418 -1.79 -9.89 25.96
N LEU A 419 -2.37 -10.67 26.87
CA LEU A 419 -3.78 -10.49 27.28
C LEU A 419 -4.04 -9.05 27.76
N ARG A 420 -3.15 -8.50 28.59
CA ARG A 420 -3.17 -7.11 29.04
C ARG A 420 -3.23 -6.12 27.88
N GLU A 421 -2.32 -6.25 26.92
CA GLU A 421 -2.27 -5.38 25.73
C GLU A 421 -3.54 -5.51 24.89
N ASN A 422 -4.11 -6.71 24.79
CA ASN A 422 -5.36 -6.94 24.05
C ASN A 422 -6.57 -6.27 24.69
N ILE A 423 -6.65 -6.22 26.03
CA ILE A 423 -7.77 -5.57 26.74
C ILE A 423 -7.60 -4.04 26.67
N LEU A 424 -6.39 -3.54 26.95
CA LEU A 424 -6.11 -2.10 27.03
C LEU A 424 -5.96 -1.43 25.65
N LEU A 425 -5.40 -2.13 24.66
CA LEU A 425 -4.95 -1.58 23.37
C LEU A 425 -4.08 -0.32 23.55
N ALA A 426 -3.10 -0.41 24.44
CA ALA A 426 -2.14 0.65 24.79
C ALA A 426 -2.74 1.91 25.45
N ASP A 427 -3.98 1.88 25.92
CA ASP A 427 -4.53 2.96 26.76
C ASP A 427 -4.21 2.70 28.25
N SER A 428 -3.11 3.29 28.72
CA SER A 428 -2.68 3.15 30.11
C SER A 428 -3.64 3.78 31.10
N ASN A 429 -4.51 4.70 30.68
CA ASN A 429 -5.48 5.32 31.57
C ASN A 429 -6.58 4.36 32.01
N LEU A 430 -6.76 3.22 31.33
CA LEU A 430 -7.81 2.25 31.61
C LEU A 430 -7.41 1.19 32.65
N GLU A 431 -6.13 1.16 33.04
CA GLU A 431 -5.55 0.08 33.86
C GLU A 431 -6.25 -0.11 35.22
N TYR A 432 -6.74 0.97 35.83
CA TYR A 432 -7.41 0.91 37.12
C TYR A 432 -8.74 0.12 37.11
N ASN A 433 -9.36 -0.08 35.94
CA ASN A 433 -10.60 -0.87 35.79
C ASN A 433 -10.33 -2.34 35.38
N LEU A 434 -9.07 -2.74 35.20
CA LEU A 434 -8.72 -4.03 34.58
C LEU A 434 -9.24 -5.22 35.38
N GLU A 435 -9.09 -5.22 36.71
CA GLU A 435 -9.57 -6.30 37.58
C GLU A 435 -11.10 -6.45 37.53
N GLU A 436 -11.83 -5.33 37.48
CA GLU A 436 -13.29 -5.34 37.40
C GLU A 436 -13.75 -6.00 36.11
N VAL A 437 -13.18 -5.64 34.96
CA VAL A 437 -13.59 -6.22 33.68
C VAL A 437 -13.14 -7.66 33.51
N ILE A 438 -12.03 -8.08 34.12
CA ILE A 438 -11.62 -9.49 34.18
C ILE A 438 -12.69 -10.32 34.90
N LYS A 439 -13.20 -9.80 36.01
CA LYS A 439 -14.27 -10.46 36.77
C LYS A 439 -15.58 -10.49 36.00
N VAL A 440 -16.00 -9.35 35.46
CA VAL A 440 -17.27 -9.25 34.73
C VAL A 440 -17.29 -10.16 33.50
N SER A 441 -16.19 -10.20 32.76
CA SER A 441 -16.04 -11.05 31.57
C SER A 441 -15.79 -12.52 31.88
N GLY A 442 -15.60 -12.93 33.14
CA GLY A 442 -15.33 -14.33 33.49
C GLY A 442 -13.94 -14.81 33.08
N LEU A 443 -12.94 -13.91 33.04
CA LEU A 443 -11.54 -14.24 32.73
C LEU A 443 -10.70 -14.56 33.98
N GLU A 444 -11.29 -14.56 35.18
CA GLU A 444 -10.59 -14.78 36.46
C GLU A 444 -9.76 -16.07 36.47
N GLU A 445 -10.36 -17.20 36.06
CA GLU A 445 -9.68 -18.50 36.02
C GLU A 445 -8.52 -18.50 35.00
N PHE A 446 -8.73 -17.87 33.85
CA PHE A 446 -7.70 -17.74 32.82
C PHE A 446 -6.51 -16.93 33.33
N VAL A 447 -6.79 -15.77 33.94
CA VAL A 447 -5.76 -14.89 34.51
C VAL A 447 -5.06 -15.55 35.69
N SER A 448 -5.77 -16.29 36.53
CA SER A 448 -5.18 -17.04 37.64
C SER A 448 -4.24 -18.14 37.16
N LYS A 449 -4.59 -18.83 36.06
CA LYS A 449 -3.81 -19.94 35.52
C LYS A 449 -2.61 -19.51 34.68
N PHE A 450 -2.78 -18.48 33.85
CA PHE A 450 -1.80 -18.09 32.83
C PHE A 450 -1.16 -16.71 33.05
N GLY A 451 -1.72 -15.91 33.96
CA GLY A 451 -1.28 -14.55 34.22
C GLY A 451 -1.84 -13.52 33.23
N ILE A 452 -1.89 -12.26 33.64
CA ILE A 452 -2.39 -11.14 32.82
C ILE A 452 -1.48 -10.80 31.63
N ASN A 453 -0.22 -11.25 31.67
CA ASN A 453 0.78 -11.05 30.61
C ASN A 453 0.92 -12.28 29.70
N TYR A 454 -0.03 -13.22 29.73
CA TYR A 454 -0.01 -14.38 28.83
C TYR A 454 0.05 -13.94 27.36
N GLU A 455 0.96 -14.53 26.59
CA GLU A 455 1.14 -14.22 25.18
C GLU A 455 0.06 -14.88 24.33
N LEU A 456 -0.70 -14.05 23.61
CA LEU A 456 -1.70 -14.44 22.64
C LEU A 456 -1.08 -14.46 21.24
N LEU A 457 -1.26 -15.57 20.54
CA LEU A 457 -0.84 -15.72 19.15
C LEU A 457 -1.77 -14.95 18.22
N GLU A 458 -1.34 -14.79 16.97
CA GLU A 458 -2.15 -14.18 15.90
C GLU A 458 -3.51 -14.87 15.79
N ASP A 459 -4.58 -14.06 15.81
CA ASP A 459 -5.96 -14.54 15.84
C ASP A 459 -6.22 -15.58 16.95
N GLY A 460 -5.54 -15.44 18.10
CA GLY A 460 -5.81 -16.26 19.29
C GLY A 460 -5.74 -17.78 19.06
N LYS A 461 -4.86 -18.26 18.18
CA LYS A 461 -4.73 -19.71 17.84
C LYS A 461 -4.44 -20.61 19.05
N ASN A 462 -3.99 -20.04 20.17
CA ASN A 462 -3.69 -20.74 21.42
C ASN A 462 -4.81 -20.67 22.48
N ILE A 463 -5.97 -20.11 22.16
CA ILE A 463 -7.11 -19.97 23.09
C ILE A 463 -8.43 -20.42 22.46
N SER A 464 -9.42 -20.76 23.28
CA SER A 464 -10.73 -21.19 22.80
C SER A 464 -11.57 -20.03 22.26
N GLY A 465 -12.57 -20.31 21.42
CA GLY A 465 -13.51 -19.30 20.91
C GLY A 465 -14.21 -18.51 22.03
N GLY A 466 -14.67 -19.21 23.08
CA GLY A 466 -15.26 -18.55 24.25
C GLY A 466 -14.26 -17.67 25.03
N GLN A 467 -12.97 -18.02 25.06
CA GLN A 467 -11.93 -17.14 25.61
C GLN A 467 -11.74 -15.90 24.73
N LYS A 468 -11.70 -16.03 23.39
CA LYS A 468 -11.63 -14.88 22.47
C LYS A 468 -12.78 -13.91 22.72
N GLN A 469 -14.00 -14.42 22.83
CA GLN A 469 -15.20 -13.63 23.06
C GLN A 469 -15.14 -12.88 24.40
N ARG A 470 -14.75 -13.55 25.49
CA ARG A 470 -14.59 -12.92 26.81
C ARG A 470 -13.49 -11.84 26.84
N ILE A 471 -12.40 -12.03 26.09
CA ILE A 471 -11.36 -11.01 25.92
C ILE A 471 -11.92 -9.80 25.16
N GLY A 472 -12.70 -10.04 24.09
CA GLY A 472 -13.40 -8.97 23.38
C GLY A 472 -14.38 -8.21 24.27
N LEU A 473 -15.15 -8.92 25.10
CA LEU A 473 -16.06 -8.33 26.09
C LEU A 473 -15.29 -7.46 27.09
N ALA A 474 -14.21 -7.96 27.70
CA ALA A 474 -13.37 -7.17 28.61
C ALA A 474 -12.80 -5.92 27.93
N ARG A 475 -12.35 -6.04 26.68
CA ARG A 475 -11.84 -4.92 25.85
C ARG A 475 -12.92 -3.86 25.63
N ILE A 476 -14.18 -4.21 25.46
CA ILE A 476 -15.25 -3.22 25.29
C ILE A 476 -15.67 -2.62 26.64
N LEU A 477 -15.91 -3.44 27.66
CA LEU A 477 -16.42 -2.97 28.95
C LEU A 477 -15.46 -2.00 29.63
N ILE A 478 -14.15 -2.18 29.50
CA ILE A 478 -13.16 -1.31 30.15
C ILE A 478 -13.25 0.15 29.68
N ARG A 479 -13.85 0.39 28.51
CA ARG A 479 -14.07 1.71 27.91
C ARG A 479 -15.38 2.37 28.36
N LYS A 480 -16.26 1.64 29.06
CA LYS A 480 -17.54 2.14 29.61
C LYS A 480 -18.36 2.91 28.55
N PRO A 481 -18.80 2.24 27.46
CA PRO A 481 -19.62 2.90 26.44
C PRO A 481 -20.96 3.37 27.01
N GLU A 482 -21.56 4.36 26.38
CA GLU A 482 -22.91 4.83 26.70
C GLU A 482 -23.97 3.90 26.09
N LEU A 483 -23.70 3.35 24.90
CA LEU A 483 -24.46 2.24 24.29
C LEU A 483 -23.56 1.03 24.07
N LEU A 484 -23.91 -0.09 24.71
CA LEU A 484 -23.26 -1.38 24.56
C LEU A 484 -24.11 -2.29 23.66
N ILE A 485 -23.51 -2.84 22.61
CA ILE A 485 -24.15 -3.85 21.77
C ILE A 485 -23.46 -5.18 22.01
N LEU A 486 -24.23 -6.21 22.38
CA LEU A 486 -23.74 -7.57 22.63
C LEU A 486 -24.29 -8.53 21.57
N ASP A 487 -23.42 -9.08 20.74
CA ASP A 487 -23.79 -10.04 19.70
C ASP A 487 -23.49 -11.48 20.18
N GLU A 488 -24.53 -12.16 20.63
CA GLU A 488 -24.49 -13.50 21.23
C GLU A 488 -23.41 -13.67 22.32
N PRO A 489 -23.34 -12.82 23.35
CA PRO A 489 -22.20 -12.72 24.28
C PRO A 489 -21.86 -14.00 25.06
N THR A 490 -22.76 -15.00 25.03
CA THR A 490 -22.67 -16.25 25.79
C THR A 490 -22.88 -17.51 24.94
N SER A 491 -22.88 -17.42 23.61
CA SER A 491 -23.19 -18.57 22.73
C SER A 491 -22.22 -19.74 22.93
N ALA A 492 -20.93 -19.44 23.13
CA ALA A 492 -19.87 -20.44 23.31
C ALA A 492 -19.72 -20.99 24.76
N LEU A 493 -20.65 -20.65 25.67
CA LEU A 493 -20.57 -21.02 27.09
C LEU A 493 -21.63 -22.06 27.47
N ASP A 494 -21.30 -22.88 28.47
CA ASP A 494 -22.27 -23.71 29.18
C ASP A 494 -23.28 -22.85 29.96
N GLU A 495 -24.44 -23.42 30.29
CA GLU A 495 -25.56 -22.70 30.92
C GLU A 495 -25.17 -22.03 32.25
N ASN A 496 -24.43 -22.72 33.11
CA ASN A 496 -24.03 -22.18 34.41
C ASN A 496 -23.08 -20.98 34.26
N THR A 497 -22.08 -21.11 33.40
CA THR A 497 -21.13 -20.02 33.12
C THR A 497 -21.83 -18.86 32.43
N SER A 498 -22.78 -19.14 31.53
CA SER A 498 -23.58 -18.13 30.84
C SER A 498 -24.41 -17.30 31.81
N GLU A 499 -25.13 -17.94 32.73
CA GLU A 499 -25.96 -17.24 33.71
C GLU A 499 -25.11 -16.35 34.62
N LYS A 500 -23.98 -16.86 35.11
CA LYS A 500 -23.04 -16.10 35.94
C LYS A 500 -22.52 -14.86 35.22
N ILE A 501 -22.09 -15.01 33.97
CA ILE A 501 -21.53 -13.90 33.17
C ILE A 501 -22.62 -12.89 32.82
N SER A 502 -23.83 -13.35 32.43
CA SER A 502 -24.95 -12.47 32.13
C SER A 502 -25.34 -11.61 33.35
N LEU A 503 -25.42 -12.21 34.54
CA LEU A 503 -25.66 -11.47 35.78
C LEU A 503 -24.54 -10.46 36.08
N ASN A 504 -23.28 -10.84 35.89
CA ASN A 504 -22.16 -9.92 36.07
C ASN A 504 -22.24 -8.72 35.12
N ILE A 505 -22.59 -8.96 33.86
CA ILE A 505 -22.77 -7.92 32.84
C ILE A 505 -23.92 -7.00 33.24
N VAL A 506 -25.07 -7.53 33.64
CA VAL A 506 -26.24 -6.73 34.09
C VAL A 506 -25.88 -5.86 35.30
N ASN A 507 -25.14 -6.39 36.27
CA ASN A 507 -24.67 -5.61 37.41
C ASN A 507 -23.73 -4.48 36.99
N TYR A 508 -22.85 -4.74 36.01
CA TYR A 508 -21.94 -3.73 35.45
C TYR A 508 -22.70 -2.62 34.71
N ILE A 509 -23.67 -3.00 33.88
CA ILE A 509 -24.57 -2.09 33.14
C ILE A 509 -25.27 -1.14 34.11
N ASN A 510 -25.86 -1.69 35.18
CA ASN A 510 -26.57 -0.91 36.20
C ASN A 510 -25.64 0.04 36.97
N LYS A 511 -24.43 -0.42 37.32
CA LYS A 511 -23.43 0.37 38.06
C LYS A 511 -22.97 1.60 37.27
N TYR A 512 -22.85 1.48 35.95
CA TYR A 512 -22.28 2.52 35.08
C TYR A 512 -23.29 3.23 34.18
N ASN A 513 -24.59 2.98 34.38
CA ASN A 513 -25.69 3.59 33.61
C ASN A 513 -25.60 3.34 32.10
N ILE A 514 -25.18 2.14 31.68
CA ILE A 514 -24.96 1.81 30.26
C ILE A 514 -26.30 1.43 29.62
N ALA A 515 -26.65 1.98 28.46
CA ALA A 515 -27.76 1.46 27.64
C ALA A 515 -27.27 0.22 26.88
N THR A 516 -28.08 -0.84 26.79
CA THR A 516 -27.60 -2.11 26.21
C THR A 516 -28.59 -2.72 25.21
N VAL A 517 -28.08 -3.13 24.06
CA VAL A 517 -28.80 -3.95 23.07
C VAL A 517 -28.14 -5.32 23.00
N VAL A 518 -28.90 -6.38 23.25
CA VAL A 518 -28.42 -7.76 23.23
C VAL A 518 -29.07 -8.52 22.09
N ILE A 519 -28.27 -9.01 21.14
CA ILE A 519 -28.71 -10.05 20.20
C ILE A 519 -28.44 -11.40 20.85
N SER A 520 -29.48 -12.20 21.05
CA SER A 520 -29.31 -13.54 21.62
C SER A 520 -30.37 -14.50 21.10
N HIS A 521 -29.93 -15.73 20.80
CA HIS A 521 -30.81 -16.88 20.59
C HIS A 521 -31.11 -17.63 21.90
N LYS A 522 -30.31 -17.39 22.95
CA LYS A 522 -30.50 -17.94 24.29
C LYS A 522 -31.33 -17.00 25.16
N ASN A 523 -31.95 -17.53 26.21
CA ASN A 523 -32.81 -16.78 27.12
C ASN A 523 -32.04 -16.13 28.30
N ASP A 524 -30.71 -16.10 28.22
CA ASP A 524 -29.81 -15.73 29.32
C ASP A 524 -30.03 -14.27 29.79
N PHE A 525 -30.49 -13.40 28.88
CA PHE A 525 -30.81 -12.00 29.16
C PHE A 525 -32.30 -11.70 29.30
N ASP A 526 -33.20 -12.63 28.97
CA ASP A 526 -34.64 -12.39 28.91
C ASP A 526 -35.22 -11.91 30.25
N LYS A 527 -34.76 -12.50 31.35
CA LYS A 527 -35.21 -12.14 32.71
C LYS A 527 -34.75 -10.76 33.17
N TYR A 528 -33.81 -10.15 32.45
CA TYR A 528 -33.25 -8.83 32.74
C TYR A 528 -33.65 -7.79 31.70
N ALA A 529 -34.40 -8.18 30.66
CA ALA A 529 -34.79 -7.32 29.56
C ALA A 529 -35.91 -6.37 29.99
N ASP A 530 -35.74 -5.08 29.70
CA ASP A 530 -36.82 -4.10 29.80
C ASP A 530 -37.79 -4.25 28.62
N GLU A 531 -37.27 -4.63 27.45
CA GLU A 531 -38.06 -4.93 26.26
C GLU A 531 -37.43 -6.08 25.44
N ILE A 532 -38.28 -6.92 24.82
CA ILE A 532 -37.85 -7.98 23.90
C ILE A 532 -38.51 -7.76 22.54
N ILE A 533 -37.68 -7.53 21.51
CA ILE A 533 -38.10 -7.26 20.14
C ILE A 533 -37.86 -8.50 19.28
N TYR A 534 -38.89 -8.94 18.56
CA TYR A 534 -38.82 -10.07 17.62
C TYR A 534 -38.80 -9.56 16.18
N LEU A 535 -37.69 -9.77 15.48
CA LEU A 535 -37.56 -9.54 14.04
C LEU A 535 -38.05 -10.78 13.27
N ASN A 536 -39.15 -10.62 12.53
CA ASN A 536 -39.83 -11.69 11.81
C ASN A 536 -39.59 -11.67 10.30
#